data_AF-A0A536W1W4-F1
#
_entry.id   AF-A0A536W1W4-F1
#
_cell.length_a   1.000
_cell.length_b   1.000
_cell.length_c   1.000
_cell.angle_alpha   90.00
_cell.angle_beta   90.00
_cell.angle_gamma   90.00
#
_symmetry.space_group_name_H-M   'P 1'
#
loop_
_entity.id
_entity.type
_entity.pdbx_description
1 polymer ?
#
loop_
_entity_poly.entity_id
_entity_poly.type
_entity_poly.pdbx_seq_one_letter_code
_entity_poly.pdbx_strand_id
1 'polypeptide(L)'
;TVARVQLLEDPERVDADIEGRAHSLRERAIEILQLLPQVPEEMVAALQGVEGPARLADFIAGLMDIGPEEKQALLETFDLKARLDKLLELLSHRIEVLKVSREIDARTRESIDDTNRKHLLREQMRTIQKELGEGDESAAEIAELEKAIT
;
A
#
# COMPACT_ATOMS: atom_id res chain seq x y z
N THR A 1 3.35 39.56 19.26
CA THR A 1 2.05 38.92 19.55
C THR A 1 2.18 38.16 20.84
N VAL A 2 1.35 38.46 21.85
CA VAL A 2 1.33 37.70 23.12
C VAL A 2 0.08 36.83 23.14
N ALA A 3 0.24 35.56 23.51
CA ALA A 3 -0.85 34.59 23.62
C ALA A 3 -1.00 34.15 25.09
N ARG A 4 -2.24 33.89 25.51
CA ARG A 4 -2.53 33.25 26.80
C ARG A 4 -2.58 31.75 26.57
N VAL A 5 -1.81 31.00 27.35
CA VAL A 5 -1.70 29.55 27.24
C VAL A 5 -2.47 28.90 28.39
N GLN A 6 -3.14 27.79 28.11
CA GLN A 6 -3.72 26.88 29.10
C GLN A 6 -3.10 25.51 28.88
N LEU A 7 -2.59 24.90 29.96
CA LEU A 7 -2.15 23.51 29.93
C LEU A 7 -3.38 22.61 30.00
N LEU A 8 -3.44 21.63 29.10
CA LEU A 8 -4.42 20.57 29.13
C LEU A 8 -3.73 19.33 29.70
N GLU A 9 -4.31 18.78 30.76
CA GLU A 9 -3.86 17.51 31.33
C GLU A 9 -4.54 16.37 30.59
N ASP A 10 -3.78 15.31 30.30
CA ASP A 10 -4.37 14.06 29.82
C ASP A 10 -5.30 13.48 30.89
N PRO A 11 -6.39 12.80 30.50
CA PRO A 11 -7.31 12.23 31.46
C PRO A 11 -6.59 11.22 32.36
N GLU A 12 -6.65 11.44 33.68
CA GLU A 12 -6.00 10.58 34.69
C GLU A 12 -6.53 9.15 34.68
N ARG A 13 -7.76 8.94 34.18
CA ARG A 13 -8.44 7.65 34.27
C ARG A 13 -8.39 6.89 32.96
N VAL A 14 -7.42 5.99 32.87
CA VAL A 14 -7.40 4.90 31.89
C VAL A 14 -8.28 3.78 32.44
N ASP A 15 -9.36 3.44 31.73
CA ASP A 15 -10.18 2.27 32.03
C ASP A 15 -10.06 1.22 30.90
N ALA A 16 -10.66 0.05 31.12
CA ALA A 16 -10.57 -1.08 30.19
C ALA A 16 -11.04 -0.73 28.76
N ASP A 17 -11.95 0.25 28.63
CA ASP A 17 -12.49 0.70 27.34
C ASP A 17 -11.46 1.52 26.55
N ILE A 18 -10.67 2.35 27.25
CA ILE A 18 -9.53 3.09 26.69
C ILE A 18 -8.37 2.14 26.38
N GLU A 19 -8.06 1.20 27.28
CA GLU A 19 -6.99 0.21 27.06
C GLU A 19 -7.27 -0.66 25.85
N GLY A 20 -8.51 -1.15 25.70
CA GLY A 20 -8.93 -1.94 24.55
C GLY A 20 -8.76 -1.18 23.23
N ARG A 21 -9.17 0.10 23.19
CA ARG A 21 -8.96 0.96 22.02
C ARG A 21 -7.49 1.18 21.71
N ALA A 22 -6.67 1.46 22.71
CA ALA A 22 -5.25 1.66 22.53
C ALA A 22 -4.57 0.38 22.00
N HIS A 23 -4.99 -0.78 22.48
CA HIS A 23 -4.53 -2.06 21.95
C HIS A 23 -4.90 -2.24 20.47
N SER A 24 -6.17 -2.09 20.12
CA SER A 24 -6.61 -2.18 18.71
C SER A 24 -5.93 -1.14 17.81
N LEU A 25 -5.71 0.07 18.32
CA LEU A 25 -5.04 1.13 17.57
C LEU A 25 -3.60 0.74 17.24
N ARG A 26 -2.89 0.15 18.21
CA ARG A 26 -1.53 -0.38 18.01
C ARG A 26 -1.51 -1.49 16.97
N GLU A 27 -2.44 -2.45 17.05
CA GLU A 27 -2.55 -3.55 16.09
C GLU A 27 -2.75 -3.02 14.66
N ARG A 28 -3.68 -2.07 14.48
CA ARG A 28 -3.95 -1.45 13.17
C ARG A 28 -2.74 -0.69 12.63
N ALA A 29 -2.02 0.03 13.48
CA ALA A 29 -0.81 0.72 13.07
C ALA A 29 0.28 -0.27 12.63
N ILE A 30 0.44 -1.40 13.34
CA ILE A 30 1.37 -2.48 12.93
C ILE A 30 0.92 -3.12 11.61
N GLU A 31 -0.38 -3.36 11.41
CA GLU A 31 -0.93 -3.88 10.14
C GLU A 31 -0.55 -2.95 8.97
N ILE A 32 -0.70 -1.63 9.12
CA ILE A 32 -0.29 -0.65 8.10
C ILE A 32 1.20 -0.77 7.79
N LEU A 33 2.05 -0.87 8.81
CA LEU A 33 3.49 -1.03 8.60
C LEU A 33 3.80 -2.31 7.80
N GLN A 34 3.14 -3.43 8.09
CA GLN A 34 3.29 -4.67 7.30
C GLN A 34 2.76 -4.54 5.85
N LEU A 35 1.86 -3.59 5.61
CA LEU A 35 1.33 -3.26 4.28
C LEU A 35 2.26 -2.35 3.46
N LEU A 36 3.25 -1.71 4.06
CA LEU A 36 4.20 -0.85 3.35
C LEU A 36 5.41 -1.65 2.81
N PRO A 37 5.96 -1.28 1.64
CA PRO A 37 7.19 -1.88 1.14
C PRO A 37 8.37 -1.40 1.99
N GLN A 38 9.22 -2.34 2.46
CA GLN A 38 10.48 -2.06 3.16
C GLN A 38 10.34 -1.19 4.43
N VAL A 39 9.61 -1.69 5.43
CA VAL A 39 9.54 -1.01 6.73
C VAL A 39 10.79 -1.28 7.58
N PRO A 40 11.46 -0.24 8.11
CA PRO A 40 12.53 -0.40 9.08
C PRO A 40 12.03 -1.06 10.37
N GLU A 41 12.75 -2.05 10.90
CA GLU A 41 12.37 -2.75 12.13
C GLU A 41 12.31 -1.78 13.33
N GLU A 42 13.12 -0.73 13.30
CA GLU A 42 13.17 0.32 14.31
C GLU A 42 11.83 1.06 14.43
N MET A 43 11.07 1.19 13.34
CA MET A 43 9.75 1.85 13.36
C MET A 43 8.71 1.02 14.12
N VAL A 44 8.74 -0.30 13.94
CA VAL A 44 7.85 -1.23 14.65
C VAL A 44 8.22 -1.25 16.13
N ALA A 45 9.51 -1.32 16.45
CA ALA A 45 10.01 -1.28 17.83
C ALA A 45 9.65 0.05 18.53
N ALA A 46 9.82 1.18 17.84
CA ALA A 46 9.44 2.49 18.36
C ALA A 46 7.94 2.56 18.68
N LEU A 47 7.09 2.08 17.76
CA LEU A 47 5.64 2.03 17.98
C LEU A 47 5.28 1.13 19.17
N GLN A 48 5.91 -0.04 19.31
CA GLN A 48 5.67 -0.96 20.43
C GLN A 48 6.12 -0.37 21.78
N GLY A 49 7.20 0.40 21.79
CA GLY A 49 7.73 1.06 22.98
C GLY A 49 6.92 2.25 23.49
N VAL A 50 5.91 2.72 22.75
CA VAL A 50 5.06 3.82 23.22
C VAL A 50 4.14 3.35 24.35
N GLU A 51 4.37 3.88 25.54
CA GLU A 51 3.58 3.63 26.74
C GLU A 51 2.49 4.69 26.92
N GLY A 52 1.28 4.24 27.26
CA GLY A 52 0.14 5.10 27.54
C GLY A 52 -0.75 5.36 26.32
N PRO A 53 -2.09 5.27 26.45
CA PRO A 53 -3.03 5.49 25.36
C PRO A 53 -2.94 6.87 24.70
N ALA A 54 -2.80 7.94 25.48
CA ALA A 54 -2.70 9.31 24.96
C ALA A 54 -1.44 9.50 24.10
N ARG A 55 -0.29 9.07 24.62
CA ARG A 55 0.99 9.13 23.89
C ARG A 55 0.97 8.28 22.63
N LEU A 56 0.34 7.10 22.68
CA LEU A 56 0.16 6.25 21.49
C LEU A 56 -0.68 6.96 20.43
N ALA A 57 -1.78 7.59 20.82
CA ALA A 57 -2.63 8.36 19.92
C ALA A 57 -1.83 9.49 19.24
N ASP A 58 -1.07 10.26 20.02
CA ASP A 58 -0.31 11.40 19.52
C ASP A 58 0.85 10.95 18.62
N PHE A 59 1.54 9.87 19.00
CA PHE A 59 2.61 9.27 18.20
C PHE A 59 2.10 8.81 16.83
N ILE A 60 0.99 8.07 16.82
CA ILE A 60 0.36 7.61 15.57
C ILE A 60 -0.12 8.80 14.74
N ALA A 61 -0.80 9.77 15.34
CA ALA A 61 -1.27 10.97 14.65
C ALA A 61 -0.12 11.74 13.97
N GLY A 62 1.05 11.79 14.61
CA GLY A 62 2.26 12.40 14.05
C GLY A 62 2.80 11.69 12.80
N LEU A 63 2.64 10.36 12.72
CA LEU A 63 3.06 9.54 11.59
C LEU A 63 2.05 9.52 10.43
N MET A 64 0.81 9.93 10.67
CA MET A 64 -0.24 9.91 9.66
C MET A 64 -0.02 10.98 8.59
N ASP A 65 -0.18 10.56 7.33
CA ASP A 65 -0.20 11.42 6.15
C ASP A 65 -1.64 11.83 5.83
N ILE A 66 -2.17 12.75 6.65
CA ILE A 66 -3.52 13.32 6.55
C ILE A 66 -3.43 14.85 6.44
N GLY A 67 -4.50 15.47 5.96
CA GLY A 67 -4.53 16.92 5.71
C GLY A 67 -4.37 17.75 6.99
N PRO A 68 -3.89 19.01 6.89
CA PRO A 68 -3.70 19.87 8.06
C PRO A 68 -5.01 20.12 8.83
N GLU A 69 -6.15 20.18 8.13
CA GLU A 69 -7.47 20.32 8.75
C GLU A 69 -7.83 19.11 9.60
N GLU A 70 -7.54 17.90 9.14
CA GLU A 70 -7.78 16.65 9.88
C GLU A 70 -6.82 16.52 11.07
N LYS A 71 -5.54 16.89 10.89
CA LYS A 71 -4.57 16.96 11.99
C LYS A 71 -5.03 17.92 13.08
N GLN A 72 -5.54 19.09 12.69
CA GLN A 72 -6.08 20.07 13.62
C GLN A 72 -7.33 19.53 14.32
N ALA A 73 -8.25 18.88 13.60
CA ALA A 73 -9.44 18.28 14.19
C ALA A 73 -9.11 17.17 15.21
N LEU A 74 -8.04 16.39 14.99
CA LEU A 74 -7.52 15.43 15.96
C LEU A 74 -6.92 16.14 17.18
N LEU A 75 -6.12 17.18 16.97
CA LEU A 75 -5.48 17.97 18.04
C LEU A 75 -6.52 18.65 18.95
N GLU A 76 -7.63 19.10 18.39
CA GLU A 76 -8.75 19.71 19.13
C GLU A 76 -9.69 18.68 19.78
N THR A 77 -9.46 17.39 19.56
CA THR A 77 -10.24 16.33 20.21
C THR A 77 -9.61 16.00 21.57
N PHE A 78 -10.02 16.76 22.59
CA PHE A 78 -9.49 16.62 23.95
C PHE A 78 -9.95 15.34 24.67
N ASP A 79 -11.14 14.84 24.35
CA ASP A 79 -11.61 13.54 24.86
C ASP A 79 -10.79 12.40 24.24
N LEU A 80 -10.04 11.70 25.09
CA LEU A 80 -9.12 10.66 24.65
C LEU A 80 -9.84 9.50 23.95
N LYS A 81 -11.02 9.11 24.45
CA LYS A 81 -11.79 8.02 23.84
C LYS A 81 -12.23 8.39 22.42
N ALA A 82 -12.80 9.57 22.23
CA ALA A 82 -13.18 10.09 20.92
C ALA A 82 -11.96 10.24 19.99
N ARG A 83 -10.80 10.66 20.53
CA ARG A 83 -9.56 10.77 19.74
C ARG A 83 -9.09 9.40 19.26
N LEU A 84 -9.11 8.38 20.12
CA LEU A 84 -8.78 7.00 19.77
C LEU A 84 -9.76 6.44 18.72
N ASP A 85 -11.07 6.69 18.86
CA ASP A 85 -12.09 6.24 17.90
C ASP A 85 -11.87 6.87 16.52
N LYS A 86 -11.59 8.18 16.45
CA LYS A 86 -11.24 8.86 15.19
C LYS A 86 -9.99 8.27 14.54
N LEU A 87 -8.94 8.02 15.32
CA LEU A 87 -7.72 7.42 14.80
C LEU A 87 -7.97 6.00 14.28
N LEU A 88 -8.75 5.19 15.00
CA LEU A 88 -9.12 3.84 14.56
C LEU A 88 -9.86 3.86 13.22
N GLU A 89 -10.78 4.80 13.03
CA GLU A 89 -11.49 4.98 11.76
C GLU A 89 -10.52 5.34 10.62
N LEU A 90 -9.65 6.31 10.85
CA LEU A 90 -8.66 6.75 9.85
C LEU A 90 -7.68 5.64 9.48
N LEU A 91 -7.16 4.89 10.46
CA LEU A 91 -6.27 3.76 10.21
C LEU A 91 -6.99 2.63 9.46
N SER A 92 -8.24 2.34 9.82
CA SER A 92 -9.04 1.31 9.13
C SER A 92 -9.27 1.69 7.66
N HIS A 93 -9.63 2.93 7.38
CA HIS A 93 -9.74 3.42 6.01
C HIS A 93 -8.40 3.31 5.26
N ARG A 94 -7.29 3.69 5.90
CA ARG A 94 -5.96 3.61 5.31
C ARG A 94 -5.57 2.17 4.94
N ILE A 95 -5.88 1.20 5.80
CA ILE A 95 -5.65 -0.23 5.55
C ILE A 95 -6.38 -0.68 4.29
N GLU A 96 -7.66 -0.32 4.15
CA GLU A 96 -8.45 -0.69 2.97
C GLU A 96 -7.89 -0.09 1.68
N VAL A 97 -7.50 1.19 1.71
CA VAL A 97 -6.83 1.83 0.57
C VAL A 97 -5.53 1.10 0.19
N LEU A 98 -4.71 0.72 1.18
CA LEU A 98 -3.45 -0.02 0.93
C LEU A 98 -3.70 -1.42 0.36
N LYS A 99 -4.72 -2.13 0.85
CA LYS A 99 -5.12 -3.45 0.33
C LYS A 99 -5.54 -3.37 -1.14
N VAL A 100 -6.42 -2.42 -1.47
CA VAL A 100 -6.86 -2.18 -2.85
C VAL A 100 -5.68 -1.79 -3.74
N SER A 101 -4.80 -0.91 -3.27
CA SER A 101 -3.59 -0.51 -4.02
C SER A 101 -2.72 -1.71 -4.36
N ARG A 102 -2.46 -2.60 -3.38
CA ARG A 102 -1.69 -3.83 -3.60
C ARG A 102 -2.35 -4.77 -4.61
N GLU A 103 -3.67 -4.90 -4.59
CA GLU A 103 -4.40 -5.71 -5.57
C GLU A 103 -4.29 -5.13 -6.98
N ILE A 104 -4.34 -3.81 -7.12
CA ILE A 104 -4.13 -3.13 -8.41
C ILE A 104 -2.70 -3.36 -8.90
N ASP A 105 -1.70 -3.21 -8.02
CA ASP A 105 -0.30 -3.44 -8.37
C ASP A 105 -0.04 -4.88 -8.81
N ALA A 106 -0.63 -5.87 -8.12
CA ALA A 106 -0.51 -7.28 -8.45
C ALA A 106 -1.09 -7.59 -9.84
N ARG A 107 -2.32 -7.12 -10.13
CA ARG A 107 -2.97 -7.28 -11.43
C ARG A 107 -2.17 -6.62 -12.56
N THR A 108 -1.61 -5.44 -12.28
CA THR A 108 -0.78 -4.71 -13.25
C THR A 108 0.50 -5.49 -13.58
N ARG A 109 1.18 -6.06 -12.56
CA ARG A 109 2.36 -6.92 -12.76
C ARG A 109 2.05 -8.17 -13.58
N GLU A 110 0.95 -8.86 -13.26
CA GLU A 110 0.52 -10.05 -14.01
C GLU A 110 0.27 -9.74 -15.49
N SER A 111 -0.41 -8.62 -15.78
CA SER A 111 -0.65 -8.18 -17.15
C SER A 111 0.64 -7.88 -17.93
N ILE A 112 1.62 -7.25 -17.27
CA ILE A 112 2.93 -6.97 -17.86
C ILE A 112 3.70 -8.27 -18.12
N ASP A 113 3.70 -9.21 -17.17
CA ASP A 113 4.39 -10.50 -17.30
C ASP A 113 3.81 -11.36 -18.42
N ASP A 114 2.48 -11.41 -18.55
CA ASP A 114 1.81 -12.11 -19.66
C ASP A 114 2.17 -11.48 -21.01
N THR A 115 2.18 -10.14 -21.08
CA THR A 115 2.57 -9.40 -22.28
C THR A 115 4.02 -9.72 -22.66
N ASN A 116 4.95 -9.66 -21.71
CA ASN A 116 6.36 -10.00 -21.92
C ASN A 116 6.55 -11.45 -22.37
N ARG A 117 5.82 -12.40 -21.76
CA ARG A 117 5.85 -13.81 -22.15
C ARG A 117 5.38 -13.99 -23.60
N LYS A 118 4.27 -13.37 -23.99
CA LYS A 118 3.77 -13.43 -25.37
C LYS A 118 4.74 -12.82 -26.38
N HIS A 119 5.37 -11.69 -26.03
CA HIS A 119 6.41 -11.09 -26.86
C HIS A 119 7.62 -12.01 -27.04
N LEU A 120 8.11 -12.60 -25.95
CA LEU A 120 9.22 -13.55 -25.99
C LEU A 120 8.91 -14.76 -26.87
N LEU A 121 7.74 -15.37 -26.71
CA LEU A 121 7.32 -16.54 -27.50
C LEU A 121 7.22 -16.20 -29.00
N ARG A 122 6.76 -14.99 -29.35
CA ARG A 122 6.71 -14.54 -30.75
C ARG A 122 8.09 -14.38 -31.36
N GLU A 123 9.05 -13.82 -30.61
CA GLU A 123 10.44 -13.71 -31.05
C GLU A 123 11.11 -15.08 -31.21
N GLN A 124 10.85 -16.02 -30.29
CA GLN A 124 11.32 -17.40 -30.41
C GLN A 124 10.76 -18.08 -31.66
N MET A 125 9.46 -17.94 -31.93
CA MET A 125 8.84 -18.49 -33.15
C MET A 125 9.44 -17.91 -34.43
N ARG A 126 9.67 -16.59 -34.49
CA ARG A 126 10.35 -15.93 -35.62
C ARG A 126 11.75 -16.48 -35.84
N THR A 127 12.47 -16.72 -34.75
CA THR A 127 13.84 -17.26 -34.80
C THR A 127 13.84 -18.69 -35.34
N ILE A 128 12.94 -19.55 -34.85
CA ILE A 128 12.78 -20.93 -35.33
C ILE A 128 12.42 -20.96 -36.83
N GLN A 129 11.45 -20.15 -37.27
CA GLN A 129 11.06 -20.07 -38.69
C GLN A 129 12.23 -19.65 -39.59
N LYS A 130 13.09 -18.74 -39.11
CA LYS A 130 14.30 -18.34 -39.83
C LYS A 130 15.36 -19.45 -39.86
N GLU A 131 15.55 -20.18 -38.77
CA GLU A 131 16.50 -21.31 -38.69
C GLU A 131 16.07 -22.52 -39.54
N LEU A 132 14.76 -22.77 -39.66
CA LEU A 132 14.20 -23.85 -40.49
C LEU A 132 14.17 -23.50 -41.99
N GLY A 133 14.54 -22.28 -42.40
CA GLY A 133 14.44 -21.83 -43.79
C GLY A 133 12.99 -21.64 -44.28
N GLU A 134 12.02 -21.65 -43.37
CA GLU A 134 10.58 -21.52 -43.67
C GLU A 134 10.12 -20.06 -43.80
N GLY A 135 11.03 -19.08 -43.68
CA GLY A 135 10.73 -17.66 -43.86
C GLY A 135 10.91 -17.22 -45.32
N ASP A 136 9.89 -16.55 -45.88
CA ASP A 136 9.77 -15.93 -47.23
C ASP A 136 10.14 -16.78 -48.47
N GLU A 137 11.18 -17.62 -48.43
CA GLU A 137 11.60 -18.52 -49.51
C GLU A 137 10.59 -19.65 -49.75
N SER A 138 10.02 -20.28 -48.70
CA SER A 138 8.97 -21.29 -48.89
C SER A 138 7.69 -20.72 -49.52
N ALA A 139 7.31 -19.49 -49.21
CA ALA A 139 6.16 -18.83 -49.83
C ALA A 139 6.44 -18.44 -51.29
N ALA A 140 7.68 -18.03 -51.60
CA ALA A 140 8.13 -17.73 -52.95
C ALA A 140 8.27 -19.01 -53.81
N GLU A 141 8.81 -20.11 -53.27
CA GLU A 141 8.91 -21.41 -53.94
C GLU A 141 7.53 -22.00 -54.24
N ILE A 142 6.59 -21.93 -53.28
CA ILE A 142 5.21 -22.37 -53.51
C ILE A 142 4.54 -21.53 -54.61
N ALA A 143 4.74 -20.21 -54.63
CA ALA A 143 4.21 -19.34 -55.68
C ALA A 143 4.85 -19.57 -57.06
N GLU A 144 6.13 -19.94 -57.13
CA GLU A 144 6.76 -20.36 -58.39
C GLU A 144 6.23 -21.72 -58.87
N LEU A 145 6.04 -22.68 -57.96
CA LEU A 145 5.48 -23.99 -58.29
C LEU A 145 4.04 -23.89 -58.81
N GLU A 146 3.20 -23.02 -58.24
CA GLU A 146 1.84 -22.76 -58.74
C GLU A 146 1.84 -22.14 -60.14
N LYS A 147 2.80 -21.24 -60.44
CA LYS A 147 2.98 -20.67 -61.79
C LYS A 147 3.45 -21.69 -62.82
N ALA A 148 4.20 -22.72 -62.42
CA ALA A 148 4.67 -23.75 -63.34
C ALA A 148 3.58 -24.78 -63.72
N ILE A 149 2.49 -24.84 -62.94
CA ILE A 149 1.35 -25.75 -63.17
C ILE A 149 0.26 -25.09 -64.05
N THR A 150 0.30 -23.77 -64.23
CA THR A 150 -0.68 -23.00 -65.03
C THR A 150 -0.08 -22.52 -66.35
#